data_AF-A0A7R9P1C7-F1
#
_entry.id   AF-A0A7R9P1C7-F1
#
_cell.length_a   1.000
_cell.length_b   1.000
_cell.length_c   1.000
_cell.angle_alpha   90.00
_cell.angle_beta   90.00
_cell.angle_gamma   90.00
#
_symmetry.space_group_name_H-M   'P 1'
#
loop_
_entity.id
_entity.type
_entity.pdbx_description
1 polymer ?
#
loop_
_entity_poly.entity_id
_entity_poly.type
_entity_poly.pdbx_seq_one_letter_code
_entity_poly.pdbx_strand_id
1 'polypeptide(L)'
;MKSKSGDGAVTIEAAHFLSLQWQQCKNKSKTPEIYLAYRNFMIDTYRLNPTEYITSTACRRNLAGDVCAIMRVHAFLEQWGLVNYQVDADSRPTPMGPPPTSHFHVLSDTPSGLQPINPPKTPQPSAAKTLLDMDKKELAKKTDIDPSTNFGLKLDQ
;
A
#
# COMPACT_ATOMS: atom_id res chain seq x y z
N MET A 1 3.99 -43.40 -21.04
CA MET A 1 3.67 -42.03 -20.60
C MET A 1 2.75 -42.12 -19.40
N LYS A 2 3.24 -41.83 -18.19
CA LYS A 2 2.43 -41.78 -16.97
C LYS A 2 2.53 -40.36 -16.43
N SER A 3 1.44 -39.63 -16.51
CA SER A 3 1.32 -38.23 -16.12
C SER A 3 1.57 -38.07 -14.62
N LYS A 4 2.70 -37.46 -14.25
CA LYS A 4 2.92 -36.94 -12.90
C LYS A 4 2.21 -35.59 -12.78
N SER A 5 0.97 -35.61 -12.32
CA SER A 5 0.18 -34.39 -12.04
C SER A 5 0.13 -34.05 -10.55
N GLY A 6 0.99 -34.65 -9.70
CA GLY A 6 0.90 -34.54 -8.24
C GLY A 6 2.05 -33.82 -7.52
N ASP A 7 3.16 -33.51 -8.19
CA ASP A 7 4.40 -33.09 -7.49
C ASP A 7 4.42 -31.61 -7.06
N GLY A 8 3.48 -30.78 -7.53
CA GLY A 8 3.44 -29.35 -7.22
C GLY A 8 3.07 -29.04 -5.76
N ALA A 9 2.07 -29.74 -5.21
CA ALA A 9 1.60 -29.51 -3.84
C ALA A 9 2.67 -29.90 -2.80
N VAL A 10 3.36 -31.01 -3.03
CA VAL A 10 4.46 -31.48 -2.16
C VAL A 10 5.63 -30.50 -2.16
N THR A 11 5.91 -29.86 -3.29
CA THR A 11 7.00 -28.87 -3.42
C THR A 11 6.70 -27.59 -2.64
N ILE A 12 5.45 -27.11 -2.67
CA ILE A 12 5.04 -25.90 -1.95
C ILE A 12 5.02 -26.13 -0.44
N GLU A 13 4.45 -27.25 0.01
CA GLU A 13 4.51 -27.61 1.42
C GLU A 13 5.95 -27.76 1.91
N ALA A 14 6.83 -28.38 1.11
CA ALA A 14 8.27 -28.51 1.44
C ALA A 14 8.99 -27.15 1.51
N ALA A 15 8.67 -26.20 0.63
CA ALA A 15 9.23 -24.85 0.68
C ALA A 15 8.79 -24.09 1.94
N HIS A 16 7.52 -24.23 2.33
CA HIS A 16 7.00 -23.69 3.59
C HIS A 16 7.62 -24.38 4.82
N PHE A 17 7.81 -25.70 4.74
CA PHE A 17 8.52 -26.49 5.76
C PHE A 17 9.94 -25.96 6.04
N LEU A 18 10.64 -25.59 4.97
CA LEU A 18 11.97 -24.98 5.01
C LEU A 18 11.94 -23.59 5.65
N SER A 19 11.00 -22.72 5.23
CA SER A 19 10.91 -21.33 5.73
C SER A 19 10.52 -21.27 7.21
N LEU A 20 9.79 -22.26 7.70
CA LEU A 20 9.34 -22.34 9.08
C LEU A 20 10.37 -22.93 10.06
N GLN A 21 11.62 -23.17 9.64
CA GLN A 21 12.68 -23.75 10.47
C GLN A 21 12.37 -25.18 10.95
N TRP A 22 11.48 -25.92 10.27
CA TRP A 22 11.25 -27.33 10.61
C TRP A 22 12.35 -28.24 10.03
N GLN A 23 13.05 -27.79 8.98
CA GLN A 23 14.19 -28.50 8.38
C GLN A 23 15.45 -28.52 9.26
N GLN A 24 15.53 -27.74 10.34
CA GLN A 24 16.71 -27.74 11.19
C GLN A 24 16.61 -28.88 12.19
N CYS A 25 17.10 -30.04 11.75
CA CYS A 25 17.22 -31.32 12.47
C CYS A 25 17.97 -31.27 13.83
N LYS A 26 18.18 -30.10 14.42
CA LYS A 26 18.69 -29.94 15.78
C LYS A 26 17.58 -29.98 16.84
N ASN A 27 16.32 -29.73 16.46
CA ASN A 27 15.20 -29.61 17.40
C ASN A 27 14.30 -30.85 17.39
N LYS A 28 14.29 -31.63 18.49
CA LYS A 28 13.49 -32.86 18.65
C LYS A 28 11.97 -32.64 18.57
N SER A 29 11.50 -31.40 18.75
CA SER A 29 10.08 -31.02 18.77
C SER A 29 9.53 -30.57 17.41
N LYS A 30 10.34 -30.57 16.36
CA LYS A 30 9.97 -30.07 15.02
C LYS A 30 10.23 -31.12 13.96
N THR A 31 9.47 -32.21 14.02
CA THR A 31 9.55 -33.32 13.06
C THR A 31 8.42 -33.25 12.01
N PRO A 32 8.59 -33.87 10.82
CA PRO A 32 7.56 -33.97 9.79
C PRO A 32 6.21 -34.50 10.30
N GLU A 33 6.25 -35.45 11.23
CA GLU A 33 5.09 -36.11 11.80
C GLU A 33 4.25 -35.14 12.63
N ILE A 34 4.91 -34.27 13.41
CA ILE A 34 4.23 -33.26 14.24
C ILE A 34 3.53 -32.23 13.35
N TYR A 35 4.17 -31.79 12.26
CA TYR A 35 3.51 -30.89 11.31
C TYR A 35 2.28 -31.54 10.68
N LEU A 36 2.38 -32.79 10.23
CA LEU A 36 1.26 -33.53 9.65
C LEU A 36 0.11 -33.67 10.65
N ALA A 37 0.41 -33.94 11.92
CA ALA A 37 -0.58 -34.00 12.99
C ALA A 37 -1.32 -32.67 13.15
N TYR A 38 -0.59 -31.53 13.21
CA TYR A 38 -1.22 -30.21 13.29
C TYR A 38 -2.06 -29.90 12.05
N ARG A 39 -1.50 -30.16 10.85
CA ARG A 39 -2.16 -29.88 9.57
C ARG A 39 -3.47 -30.65 9.43
N ASN A 40 -3.40 -31.96 9.62
CA ASN A 40 -4.56 -32.84 9.47
C ASN A 40 -5.64 -32.49 10.51
N PHE A 41 -5.26 -32.25 11.77
CA PHE A 41 -6.21 -31.82 12.80
C PHE A 41 -6.95 -30.53 12.40
N MET A 42 -6.25 -29.50 11.93
CA MET A 42 -6.87 -28.22 11.55
C MET A 42 -7.82 -28.38 10.35
N ILE A 43 -7.40 -29.14 9.34
CA ILE A 43 -8.21 -29.39 8.14
C ILE A 43 -9.45 -30.22 8.53
N ASP A 44 -9.27 -31.31 9.26
CA ASP A 44 -10.37 -32.21 9.64
C ASP A 44 -11.39 -31.48 10.53
N THR A 45 -10.91 -30.65 11.46
CA THR A 45 -11.79 -29.82 12.31
C THR A 45 -12.62 -28.85 11.47
N TYR A 46 -12.01 -28.17 10.50
CA TYR A 46 -12.72 -27.24 9.60
C TYR A 46 -13.74 -27.97 8.69
N ARG A 47 -13.43 -29.20 8.27
CA ARG A 47 -14.32 -30.00 7.42
C ARG A 47 -15.60 -30.46 8.12
N LEU A 48 -15.62 -30.48 9.45
CA LEU A 48 -16.85 -30.78 10.21
C LEU A 48 -17.88 -29.65 10.05
N ASN A 49 -17.45 -28.38 10.15
CA ASN A 49 -18.30 -27.20 10.06
C ASN A 49 -17.61 -26.08 9.23
N PRO A 50 -17.71 -26.07 7.88
CA PRO A 50 -16.98 -25.13 7.05
C PRO A 50 -17.50 -23.68 7.10
N THR A 51 -18.67 -23.47 7.71
CA THR A 51 -19.25 -22.13 7.93
C THR A 51 -18.68 -21.45 9.18
N GLU A 52 -18.02 -22.20 10.07
CA GLU A 52 -17.46 -21.68 11.31
C GLU A 52 -16.00 -21.27 11.11
N TYR A 53 -15.63 -20.08 11.59
CA TYR A 53 -14.26 -19.60 11.55
C TYR A 53 -13.37 -20.36 12.55
N ILE A 54 -12.43 -21.18 12.05
CA ILE A 54 -11.44 -21.84 12.91
C ILE A 54 -10.31 -20.89 13.25
N THR A 55 -10.21 -20.51 14.53
CA THR A 55 -9.15 -19.59 15.02
C THR A 55 -7.87 -20.35 15.40
N SER A 56 -6.71 -19.71 15.22
CA SER A 56 -5.42 -20.22 15.73
C SER A 56 -5.44 -20.49 17.24
N THR A 57 -6.23 -19.71 17.98
CA THR A 57 -6.43 -19.87 19.42
C THR A 57 -7.18 -21.17 19.75
N ALA A 58 -8.22 -21.51 18.99
CA ALA A 58 -8.93 -22.78 19.15
C ALA A 58 -8.02 -23.98 18.85
N CYS A 59 -7.20 -23.90 17.78
CA CYS A 59 -6.23 -24.94 17.47
C CYS A 59 -5.21 -25.13 18.59
N ARG A 60 -4.63 -24.04 19.12
CA ARG A 60 -3.67 -24.09 20.24
C ARG A 60 -4.24 -24.72 21.51
N ARG A 61 -5.54 -24.60 21.77
CA ARG A 61 -6.18 -25.22 22.96
C ARG A 61 -6.28 -26.75 22.84
N ASN A 62 -6.40 -27.26 21.62
CA ASN A 62 -6.60 -28.69 21.34
C ASN A 62 -5.32 -29.42 20.91
N LEU A 63 -4.29 -28.69 20.50
CA LEU A 63 -2.99 -29.23 20.10
C LEU A 63 -1.92 -28.96 21.16
N ALA A 64 -1.16 -30.00 21.51
CA ALA A 64 0.02 -29.88 22.37
C ALA A 64 1.27 -29.57 21.54
N GLY A 65 2.08 -28.59 21.95
CA GLY A 65 3.38 -28.29 21.34
C GLY A 65 3.76 -26.80 21.31
N ASP A 66 4.69 -26.45 20.41
CA ASP A 66 5.20 -25.08 20.23
C ASP A 66 4.12 -24.17 19.62
N VAL A 67 3.72 -23.13 20.37
CA VAL A 67 2.69 -22.16 19.95
C VAL A 67 3.08 -21.46 18.65
N CYS A 68 4.35 -21.09 18.49
CA CYS A 68 4.81 -20.42 17.27
C CYS A 68 4.72 -21.34 16.05
N ALA A 69 4.90 -22.65 16.26
CA ALA A 69 4.74 -23.65 15.21
C ALA A 69 3.27 -23.78 14.79
N ILE A 70 2.36 -23.87 15.75
CA ILE A 70 0.91 -23.97 15.52
C ILE A 70 0.39 -22.72 14.78
N MET A 71 0.77 -21.51 15.24
CA MET A 71 0.35 -20.25 14.61
C MET A 71 0.80 -20.15 13.15
N ARG A 72 2.02 -20.60 12.84
CA ARG A 72 2.57 -20.55 11.48
C ARG A 72 1.91 -21.56 10.54
N VAL A 73 1.55 -22.75 11.03
CA VAL A 73 0.77 -23.73 10.25
C VAL A 73 -0.64 -23.21 9.96
N HIS A 74 -1.32 -22.65 10.97
CA HIS A 74 -2.67 -22.09 10.80
C HIS A 74 -2.68 -20.94 9.77
N ALA A 75 -1.76 -19.98 9.90
CA ALA A 75 -1.65 -18.86 8.96
C ALA A 75 -1.39 -19.32 7.51
N PHE A 76 -0.56 -20.36 7.33
CA PHE A 76 -0.34 -20.94 6.02
C PHE A 76 -1.60 -21.57 5.44
N LEU A 77 -2.29 -22.42 6.20
CA LEU A 77 -3.51 -23.07 5.73
C LEU A 77 -4.59 -22.04 5.35
N GLU A 78 -4.70 -20.96 6.10
CA GLU A 78 -5.63 -19.86 5.82
C GLU A 78 -5.22 -19.05 4.58
N GLN A 79 -3.92 -18.72 4.44
CA GLN A 79 -3.41 -17.99 3.27
C GLN A 79 -3.57 -18.77 1.96
N TRP A 80 -3.46 -20.10 2.00
CA TRP A 80 -3.71 -20.97 0.85
C TRP A 80 -5.19 -21.34 0.66
N GLY A 81 -6.08 -20.86 1.54
CA GLY A 81 -7.52 -21.13 1.46
C GLY A 81 -7.89 -22.59 1.72
N LEU A 82 -7.03 -23.36 2.40
CA LEU A 82 -7.33 -24.74 2.80
C LEU A 82 -8.29 -24.79 4.00
N VAL A 83 -8.29 -23.74 4.82
CA VAL A 83 -9.26 -23.52 5.91
C VAL A 83 -9.85 -22.11 5.79
N ASN A 84 -11.00 -21.87 6.43
CA ASN A 84 -11.71 -20.57 6.46
C ASN A 84 -12.10 -19.97 5.10
N TYR A 85 -12.08 -20.75 4.02
CA TYR A 85 -12.39 -20.26 2.68
C TYR A 85 -13.87 -19.92 2.49
N GLN A 86 -14.77 -20.73 3.06
CA GLN A 86 -16.23 -20.61 2.92
C GLN A 86 -16.86 -19.72 4.00
N VAL A 87 -16.02 -19.15 4.86
CA VAL A 87 -16.46 -18.41 6.04
C VAL A 87 -16.76 -16.95 5.67
N ASP A 88 -17.91 -16.47 6.16
CA ASP A 88 -18.41 -15.10 5.94
C ASP A 88 -17.39 -14.05 6.43
N ALA A 89 -17.26 -12.96 5.66
CA ALA A 89 -16.28 -11.92 5.94
C ALA A 89 -16.45 -11.26 7.31
N ASP A 90 -17.70 -11.10 7.77
CA ASP A 90 -18.04 -10.45 9.05
C ASP A 90 -17.65 -11.29 10.27
N SER A 91 -17.50 -12.61 10.10
CA SER A 91 -17.09 -13.51 11.18
C SER A 91 -15.57 -13.55 11.37
N ARG A 92 -14.80 -12.95 10.45
CA ARG A 92 -13.35 -12.88 10.53
C ARG A 92 -12.96 -11.77 11.51
N PRO A 93 -11.91 -11.96 12.32
CA PRO A 93 -11.43 -10.93 13.22
C PRO A 93 -10.97 -9.71 12.41
N THR A 94 -11.61 -8.56 12.62
CA THR A 94 -11.22 -7.31 11.97
C THR A 94 -10.10 -6.64 12.76
N PRO A 95 -9.12 -6.03 12.08
CA PRO A 95 -8.11 -5.23 12.76
C PRO A 95 -8.79 -4.03 13.42
N MET A 96 -8.67 -3.93 14.74
CA MET A 96 -9.14 -2.76 15.48
C MET A 96 -8.23 -1.57 15.12
N GLY A 97 -8.81 -0.52 14.56
CA GLY A 97 -8.10 0.68 14.16
C GLY A 97 -9.02 1.90 14.12
N PRO A 98 -8.47 3.12 14.01
CA PRO A 98 -9.29 4.30 13.79
C PRO A 98 -10.14 4.13 12.52
N PRO A 99 -11.36 4.71 12.47
CA PRO A 99 -12.21 4.64 11.29
C PRO A 99 -11.49 5.15 10.02
N PRO A 100 -11.80 4.61 8.83
CA PRO A 100 -11.17 5.06 7.59
C PRO A 100 -11.38 6.55 7.34
N THR A 101 -10.27 7.27 7.21
CA THR A 101 -10.26 8.70 6.88
C THR A 101 -10.26 8.93 5.36
N SER A 102 -10.88 8.05 4.57
CA SER A 102 -10.92 8.18 3.10
C SER A 102 -11.72 9.39 2.61
N HIS A 103 -12.63 9.91 3.43
CA HIS A 103 -13.48 11.05 3.09
C HIS A 103 -12.81 12.41 3.30
N PHE A 104 -11.56 12.43 3.77
CA PHE A 104 -10.81 13.64 4.00
C PHE A 104 -10.18 14.12 2.69
N HIS A 105 -10.43 15.38 2.33
CA HIS A 105 -9.67 16.05 1.29
C HIS A 105 -8.30 16.42 1.87
N VAL A 106 -7.27 15.66 1.50
CA VAL A 106 -5.89 15.97 1.88
C VAL A 106 -5.42 17.16 1.04
N LEU A 107 -5.24 18.31 1.68
CA LEU A 107 -4.60 19.47 1.05
C LEU A 107 -3.11 19.16 0.90
N SER A 108 -2.61 19.10 -0.33
CA SER A 108 -1.17 19.03 -0.58
C SER A 108 -0.62 20.46 -0.57
N ASP A 109 0.29 20.76 0.35
CA ASP A 109 1.10 21.97 0.25
C ASP A 109 1.90 21.89 -1.05
N THR A 110 1.81 22.93 -1.88
CA THR A 110 2.62 23.00 -3.12
C THR A 110 4.04 23.38 -2.72
N PRO A 111 5.05 22.50 -2.85
CA PRO A 111 6.43 22.88 -2.56
C PRO A 111 6.85 24.00 -3.51
N SER A 112 7.62 24.97 -3.02
CA SER A 112 8.06 26.16 -3.80
C SER A 112 8.80 25.86 -5.11
N GLY A 113 9.16 24.60 -5.37
CA GLY A 113 9.81 24.13 -6.60
C GLY A 113 8.88 23.63 -7.72
N LEU A 114 7.55 23.57 -7.52
CA LEU A 114 6.57 23.11 -8.53
C LEU A 114 5.85 24.27 -9.27
N GLN A 115 6.40 25.48 -9.23
CA GLN A 115 5.93 26.57 -10.08
C GLN A 115 6.32 26.27 -11.54
N PRO A 116 5.37 26.26 -12.50
CA PRO A 116 5.72 26.18 -13.92
C PRO A 116 6.69 27.31 -14.27
N ILE A 117 7.88 26.98 -14.78
CA ILE A 117 8.86 27.96 -15.30
C ILE A 117 8.35 28.60 -16.61
N ASN A 118 7.10 28.34 -17.02
CA ASN A 118 6.56 29.02 -18.17
C ASN A 118 6.16 30.43 -17.72
N PRO A 119 6.83 31.49 -18.21
CA PRO A 119 6.39 32.84 -17.91
C PRO A 119 4.91 32.95 -18.32
N PRO A 120 4.08 33.69 -17.55
CA PRO A 120 2.74 34.02 -18.01
C PRO A 120 2.90 34.56 -19.43
N LYS A 121 2.06 34.09 -20.36
CA LYS A 121 1.97 34.69 -21.70
C LYS A 121 1.56 36.13 -21.47
N THR A 122 2.54 37.02 -21.29
CA THR A 122 2.31 38.45 -21.37
C THR A 122 1.70 38.63 -22.76
N PRO A 123 0.55 39.32 -22.87
CA PRO A 123 0.11 39.80 -24.15
C PRO A 123 1.16 40.83 -24.59
N GLN A 124 2.27 40.36 -25.16
CA GLN A 124 3.18 41.24 -25.88
C GLN A 124 2.36 41.72 -27.08
N PRO A 125 2.01 43.02 -27.16
CA PRO A 125 1.57 43.55 -28.42
C PRO A 125 2.70 43.28 -29.41
N SER A 126 2.36 42.65 -30.54
CA SER A 126 3.30 42.39 -31.63
C SER A 126 4.10 43.67 -31.90
N ALA A 127 5.43 43.58 -31.94
CA ALA A 127 6.29 44.72 -32.25
C ALA A 127 5.90 45.41 -33.57
N ALA A 128 5.25 44.66 -34.48
CA ALA A 128 4.69 45.19 -35.72
C ALA A 128 3.55 46.20 -35.50
N LYS A 129 2.78 46.08 -34.40
CA LYS A 129 1.71 47.04 -34.07
C LYS A 129 2.28 48.38 -33.58
N THR A 130 3.42 48.36 -32.90
CA THR A 130 4.08 49.59 -32.41
C THR A 130 4.71 50.39 -33.55
N LEU A 131 5.29 49.72 -34.55
CA LEU A 131 5.87 50.39 -35.73
C LEU A 131 4.81 51.07 -36.61
N LEU A 132 3.60 50.55 -36.67
CA LEU A 132 2.50 51.13 -37.45
C LEU A 132 1.84 52.34 -36.77
N ASP A 133 2.00 52.52 -35.46
CA ASP A 133 1.36 53.61 -34.70
C ASP A 133 2.24 54.88 -34.61
N MET A 134 3.53 54.77 -34.91
CA MET A 134 4.46 55.91 -34.94
C MET A 134 4.28 56.83 -36.16
N ASP A 135 3.60 56.37 -37.21
CA ASP A 135 3.45 57.10 -38.49
C ASP A 135 2.18 57.97 -38.55
N LYS A 136 1.46 58.15 -37.43
CA LYS A 136 0.15 58.82 -37.43
C LYS A 136 -0.04 59.99 -36.46
N LYS A 137 1.00 60.54 -35.84
CA LYS A 137 0.83 61.67 -34.91
C LYS A 137 1.91 62.75 -34.98
N GLU A 138 2.11 63.32 -36.16
CA GLU A 138 2.54 64.71 -36.32
C GLU A 138 1.29 65.62 -36.29
N LEU A 139 0.80 65.98 -35.09
CA LEU A 139 0.20 67.29 -34.77
C LEU A 139 -0.26 67.42 -33.30
N ALA A 140 0.17 68.52 -32.66
CA ALA A 140 -0.44 69.24 -31.54
C ALA A 140 -0.09 68.91 -30.05
N LYS A 141 0.93 69.64 -29.54
CA LYS A 141 0.96 70.57 -28.37
C LYS A 141 0.68 70.12 -26.90
N LYS A 142 1.77 70.16 -26.10
CA LYS A 142 2.01 70.58 -24.67
C LYS A 142 1.12 70.10 -23.50
N THR A 143 1.73 69.49 -22.47
CA THR A 143 1.98 70.07 -21.11
C THR A 143 2.79 69.11 -20.20
N ASP A 144 3.57 69.71 -19.29
CA ASP A 144 4.64 69.16 -18.42
C ASP A 144 4.20 68.24 -17.26
N ILE A 145 5.11 67.36 -16.78
CA ILE A 145 5.62 67.21 -15.38
C ILE A 145 6.38 65.87 -15.19
N ASP A 146 7.54 65.96 -14.53
CA ASP A 146 8.70 65.06 -14.39
C ASP A 146 8.53 63.86 -13.39
N PRO A 147 9.30 62.75 -13.48
CA PRO A 147 9.16 61.54 -12.68
C PRO A 147 10.12 61.49 -11.48
N SER A 148 9.61 61.28 -10.26
CA SER A 148 10.43 61.03 -9.07
C SER A 148 10.38 59.59 -8.59
N THR A 149 11.58 59.05 -8.51
CA THR A 149 12.02 57.74 -8.05
C THR A 149 11.93 57.59 -6.52
N ASN A 150 12.09 56.33 -6.08
CA ASN A 150 12.26 55.84 -4.70
C ASN A 150 10.99 55.60 -3.87
N PHE A 151 10.80 54.35 -3.46
CA PHE A 151 11.35 53.91 -2.16
C PHE A 151 11.22 52.39 -2.00
N GLY A 152 12.35 51.71 -1.82
CA GLY A 152 12.40 50.29 -1.44
C GLY A 152 12.13 50.11 0.05
N LEU A 153 11.42 49.04 0.41
CA LEU A 153 11.17 48.64 1.79
C LEU A 153 12.25 47.65 2.25
N LYS A 154 13.00 48.04 3.28
CA LYS A 154 13.93 47.20 4.05
C LYS A 154 13.15 46.13 4.83
N LEU A 155 13.71 44.93 4.89
CA LEU A 155 13.33 43.89 5.86
C LEU A 155 13.77 44.31 7.26
N ASP A 156 12.86 44.15 8.22
CA ASP A 156 13.19 44.02 9.64
C ASP A 156 13.01 42.55 10.06
N GLN A 157 13.70 42.23 11.14
CA GLN A 157 14.28 40.97 11.61
C GLN A 157 13.37 39.75 11.80
#